data_AF-A0A2P4Y5J8-F1
#
_entry.id   AF-A0A2P4Y5J8-F1
#
_cell.length_a   1.000
_cell.length_b   1.000
_cell.length_c   1.000
_cell.angle_alpha   90.00
_cell.angle_beta   90.00
_cell.angle_gamma   90.00
#
_symmetry.space_group_name_H-M   'P 1'
#
loop_
_entity.id
_entity.type
_entity.pdbx_description
1 polymer ?
#
loop_
_entity_poly.entity_id
_entity_poly.type
_entity_poly.pdbx_seq_one_letter_code
_entity_poly.pdbx_strand_id
1 'polypeptide(L)'
;MADTNELRVSENFPRVPKPCEKVATKFFACFYEHGKQPEGKSDTDVGNEALEKCKDAMLAYNACVDKEVVKNPKELFRVPEAYRMRE
;
A
#
# COMPACT_ATOMS: atom_id res chain seq x y z
N MET A 1 -6.10 -10.43 -14.60
CA MET A 1 -5.02 -11.30 -14.10
C MET A 1 -3.85 -10.36 -13.83
N ALA A 2 -3.42 -10.22 -12.57
CA ALA A 2 -2.33 -9.30 -12.23
C ALA A 2 -1.01 -9.87 -12.79
N ASP A 3 -0.28 -9.04 -13.53
CA ASP A 3 1.04 -9.36 -14.06
C ASP A 3 1.98 -9.64 -12.89
N THR A 4 2.51 -10.86 -12.82
CA THR A 4 3.36 -11.33 -11.71
C THR A 4 4.76 -10.71 -11.69
N ASN A 5 5.13 -9.87 -12.67
CA ASN A 5 6.41 -9.17 -12.71
C ASN A 5 6.34 -7.70 -12.27
N GLU A 6 5.15 -7.15 -12.02
CA GLU A 6 5.02 -5.74 -11.64
C GLU A 6 5.14 -5.59 -10.13
N LEU A 7 6.11 -4.79 -9.66
CA LEU A 7 6.21 -4.43 -8.24
C LEU A 7 4.97 -3.61 -7.87
N ARG A 8 4.05 -4.25 -7.13
CA ARG A 8 2.81 -3.63 -6.70
C ARG A 8 2.57 -3.89 -5.23
N VAL A 9 1.97 -2.90 -4.57
CA VAL A 9 1.44 -3.07 -3.22
C VAL A 9 0.23 -4.00 -3.24
N SER A 10 -0.05 -4.62 -2.10
CA SER A 10 -1.21 -5.49 -1.89
C SER A 10 -2.51 -4.80 -2.32
N GLU A 11 -3.46 -5.56 -2.86
CA GLU A 11 -4.83 -5.09 -3.18
C GLU A 11 -5.58 -4.55 -1.94
N ASN A 12 -5.09 -4.87 -0.75
CA ASN A 12 -5.63 -4.39 0.51
C ASN A 12 -5.04 -3.03 0.95
N PHE A 13 -4.09 -2.46 0.21
CA PHE A 13 -3.62 -1.10 0.43
C PHE A 13 -4.79 -0.09 0.38
N PRO A 14 -4.82 0.97 1.21
CA PRO A 14 -3.81 1.43 2.18
C PRO A 14 -3.99 0.84 3.60
N ARG A 15 -4.60 -0.33 3.76
CA ARG A 15 -4.83 -0.91 5.09
C ARG A 15 -3.53 -1.31 5.76
N VAL A 16 -3.38 -0.90 7.01
CA VAL A 16 -2.29 -1.36 7.90
C VAL A 16 -2.92 -1.96 9.15
N PRO A 17 -3.15 -3.29 9.19
CA PRO A 17 -3.52 -3.97 10.42
C PRO A 17 -2.47 -3.70 11.50
N LYS A 18 -2.88 -3.51 12.76
CA LYS A 18 -1.95 -3.24 13.88
C LYS A 18 -0.74 -4.17 13.93
N PRO A 19 -0.87 -5.50 13.68
CA PRO A 19 0.30 -6.40 13.66
C PRO A 19 1.33 -6.06 12.56
N CYS A 20 0.89 -5.44 11.47
CA CYS A 20 1.71 -5.08 10.32
C CYS A 20 2.32 -3.68 10.40
N GLU A 21 2.04 -2.91 11.46
CA GLU A 21 2.51 -1.53 11.59
C GLU A 21 4.04 -1.42 11.45
N LYS A 22 4.79 -2.33 12.07
CA LYS A 22 6.26 -2.31 11.99
C LYS A 22 6.81 -2.52 10.58
N VAL A 23 6.23 -3.44 9.81
CA VAL A 23 6.66 -3.70 8.43
C VAL A 23 6.19 -2.60 7.47
N ALA A 24 4.99 -2.07 7.71
CA ALA A 24 4.44 -0.93 6.97
C ALA A 24 5.30 0.31 7.14
N THR A 25 5.67 0.67 8.38
CA THR A 25 6.52 1.84 8.64
C THR A 25 7.88 1.74 7.94
N LYS A 26 8.49 0.55 7.91
CA LYS A 26 9.74 0.33 7.17
C LYS A 26 9.58 0.54 5.67
N PHE A 27 8.53 -0.03 5.09
CA PHE A 27 8.23 0.13 3.67
C PHE A 27 7.97 1.60 3.31
N PHE A 28 7.06 2.27 4.04
CA PHE A 28 6.70 3.66 3.75
C PHE A 28 7.83 4.64 4.00
N ALA A 29 8.67 4.41 5.02
CA ALA A 29 9.85 5.23 5.25
C ALA A 29 10.84 5.12 4.07
N CYS A 30 11.14 3.90 3.63
CA CYS A 30 12.02 3.66 2.48
C CYS A 30 11.43 4.29 1.20
N PHE A 31 10.14 4.07 0.95
CA PHE A 31 9.47 4.59 -0.23
C PHE A 31 9.41 6.12 -0.22
N TYR A 32 9.21 6.74 0.94
CA TYR A 32 9.23 8.20 1.07
C TYR A 32 10.63 8.79 0.83
N GLU A 33 11.67 8.12 1.30
CA GLU A 33 13.06 8.56 1.10
C GLU A 33 13.47 8.53 -0.38
N HIS A 34 13.09 7.47 -1.10
CA HIS A 34 13.52 7.26 -2.49
C HIS A 34 12.51 7.69 -3.56
N GLY A 35 11.22 7.77 -3.21
CA GLY A 35 10.13 8.11 -4.12
C GLY A 35 9.79 9.60 -4.16
N LYS A 36 10.56 10.45 -3.45
CA LYS A 36 10.35 11.88 -3.44
C LYS A 36 10.76 12.48 -4.78
N GLN A 37 9.80 13.08 -5.50
CA GLN A 37 10.10 13.78 -6.74
C GLN A 37 10.93 15.05 -6.47
N PRO A 38 11.96 15.31 -7.29
CA PRO A 38 12.71 16.55 -7.21
C PRO A 38 11.83 17.75 -7.54
N GLU A 39 12.07 18.86 -6.85
CA GLU A 39 11.26 20.08 -6.98
C GLU A 39 11.31 20.62 -8.43
N GLY A 40 10.14 20.87 -9.01
CA GLY A 40 10.02 21.38 -10.38
C GLY A 40 10.21 20.35 -11.50
N LYS A 41 10.38 19.06 -11.19
CA LYS A 41 10.44 17.98 -12.19
C LYS A 41 9.43 16.87 -11.87
N SER A 42 8.54 16.60 -12.82
CA SER A 42 7.67 15.43 -12.77
C SER A 42 8.39 14.28 -13.48
N ASP A 43 9.08 13.47 -12.70
CA ASP A 43 9.70 12.23 -13.17
C ASP A 43 8.72 11.08 -12.90
N THR A 44 8.23 10.45 -13.97
CA THR A 44 7.25 9.37 -13.90
C THR A 44 7.84 8.05 -13.39
N ASP A 45 9.17 7.89 -13.44
CA ASP A 45 9.84 6.63 -13.14
C ASP A 45 10.35 6.54 -11.70
N VAL A 46 10.50 7.67 -11.00
CA VAL A 46 10.95 7.74 -9.59
C VAL A 46 10.14 6.83 -8.66
N GLY A 47 8.84 6.67 -8.92
CA GLY A 47 7.99 5.74 -8.17
C GLY A 47 8.40 4.27 -8.35
N ASN A 48 8.64 3.86 -9.61
CA ASN A 48 9.06 2.49 -9.94
C ASN A 48 10.46 2.20 -9.39
N GLU A 49 11.39 3.16 -9.50
CA GLU A 49 12.72 3.04 -8.92
C GLU A 49 12.69 2.89 -7.38
N ALA A 50 11.80 3.64 -6.72
CA ALA A 50 11.62 3.53 -5.28
C ALA A 50 11.03 2.17 -4.89
N LEU A 51 10.09 1.61 -5.68
CA LEU A 51 9.58 0.26 -5.44
C LEU A 51 10.68 -0.80 -5.59
N GLU A 52 11.54 -0.69 -6.60
CA GLU A 52 12.69 -1.60 -6.77
C GLU A 52 13.66 -1.52 -5.58
N LYS A 53 14.01 -0.30 -5.13
CA LYS A 53 14.88 -0.10 -3.96
C LYS A 53 14.26 -0.62 -2.67
N CYS A 54 12.94 -0.52 -2.52
CA CYS A 54 12.21 -0.89 -1.32
C CYS A 54 11.50 -2.25 -1.43
N LYS A 55 11.86 -3.07 -2.43
CA LYS A 55 11.17 -4.32 -2.79
C LYS A 55 11.02 -5.27 -1.62
N ASP A 56 12.08 -5.51 -0.85
CA ASP A 56 12.03 -6.45 0.27
C ASP A 56 11.07 -5.97 1.37
N ALA A 57 11.06 -4.67 1.66
CA ALA A 57 10.14 -4.06 2.62
C ALA A 57 8.70 -4.10 2.10
N MET A 58 8.49 -3.88 0.80
CA MET A 58 7.19 -3.99 0.14
C MET A 58 6.63 -5.41 0.23
N LEU A 59 7.44 -6.43 -0.08
CA LEU A 59 7.03 -7.84 0.00
C LEU A 59 6.67 -8.24 1.43
N ALA A 60 7.45 -7.79 2.42
CA ALA A 60 7.14 -8.03 3.83
C ALA A 60 5.84 -7.35 4.28
N TYR A 61 5.60 -6.13 3.82
CA TYR A 61 4.34 -5.42 4.03
C TYR A 61 3.16 -6.17 3.41
N ASN A 62 3.23 -6.50 2.12
CA ASN A 62 2.19 -7.20 1.38
C ASN A 62 1.83 -8.53 2.05
N ALA A 63 2.84 -9.37 2.34
CA ALA A 63 2.64 -10.66 2.99
C ALA A 63 1.94 -10.54 4.36
N CYS A 64 2.28 -9.51 5.14
CA CYS A 64 1.64 -9.28 6.43
C CYS A 64 0.17 -8.84 6.26
N VAL A 65 -0.08 -7.86 5.39
CA VAL A 65 -1.43 -7.32 5.19
C VAL A 65 -2.36 -8.38 4.62
N ASP A 66 -1.92 -9.11 3.59
CA ASP A 66 -2.74 -10.16 2.96
C ASP A 66 -3.11 -11.24 3.97
N LYS A 67 -2.15 -11.66 4.80
CA LYS A 67 -2.39 -12.63 5.88
C LYS A 67 -3.37 -12.10 6.93
N GLU A 68 -3.18 -10.87 7.39
CA GLU A 68 -4.02 -10.30 8.46
C GLU A 68 -5.42 -9.94 7.99
N VAL A 69 -5.62 -9.55 6.72
CA VAL A 69 -6.95 -9.30 6.17
C VAL A 69 -7.74 -10.60 6.00
N VAL A 70 -7.09 -11.69 5.59
CA VAL A 70 -7.73 -13.02 5.55
C VAL A 70 -8.06 -13.53 6.95
N LYS A 71 -7.16 -13.31 7.92
CA LYS A 71 -7.35 -13.75 9.31
C LYS A 71 -8.43 -12.95 10.05
N ASN A 72 -8.48 -11.64 9.81
CA ASN A 72 -9.38 -10.70 10.48
C ASN A 72 -10.14 -9.88 9.41
N PRO A 73 -11.10 -10.50 8.70
CA PRO A 73 -11.91 -9.79 7.73
C PRO A 73 -12.71 -8.71 8.47
N LYS A 74 -12.41 -7.44 8.20
CA LYS A 74 -13.25 -6.34 8.70
C LYS A 74 -14.60 -6.41 7.99
N GLU A 75 -15.67 -6.55 8.76
CA GLU A 75 -17.02 -6.36 8.24
C GLU A 75 -17.16 -4.93 7.72
N LEU A 76 -17.32 -4.81 6.40
CA LEU A 76 -17.60 -3.53 5.77
C LEU A 76 -19.09 -3.26 5.92
N PHE A 77 -19.45 -2.54 6.97
CA PHE A 77 -20.81 -2.04 7.10
C PHE A 77 -21.07 -1.02 5.99
N ARG A 78 -22.10 -1.26 5.19
CA ARG A 78 -22.58 -0.26 4.25
C ARG A 78 -22.97 0.98 5.03
N VAL A 79 -22.47 2.14 4.61
CA VAL A 79 -22.91 3.43 5.15
C VAL A 79 -24.45 3.46 5.06
N PRO A 80 -25.14 3.84 6.17
CA PRO A 80 -26.59 3.95 6.16
C PRO A 80 -27.05 4.86 5.02
N GLU A 81 -28.19 4.53 4.39
CA GLU A 81 -28.66 5.29 3.21
C GLU A 81 -28.82 6.78 3.47
N ALA A 82 -29.13 7.18 4.72
CA ALA A 82 -29.23 8.58 5.13
C ALA A 82 -27.95 9.41 4.90
N TYR A 83 -26.77 8.76 4.81
CA TYR A 83 -25.50 9.42 4.53
C TYR A 83 -24.98 9.16 3.11
N ARG A 84 -25.72 8.43 2.27
CA ARG A 84 -25.45 8.41 0.83
C ARG A 84 -26.09 9.67 0.26
N MET A 85 -25.36 10.79 0.27
CA MET A 85 -25.80 11.97 -0.46
C MET A 85 -26.03 11.55 -1.92
N ARG A 86 -27.28 11.59 -2.36
CA ARG A 86 -27.65 11.55 -3.78
C ARG A 86 -27.71 13.00 -4.24
N GLU A 87 -26.88 13.36 -5.20
CA GLU A 87 -27.18 14.46 -6.11
C GLU A 87 -28.31 14.03 -7.06
#